data_AF-A0A1L7XS85-F1
#
_entry.id   AF-A0A1L7XS85-F1
#
_cell.length_a   1.000
_cell.length_b   1.000
_cell.length_c   1.000
_cell.angle_alpha   90.00
_cell.angle_beta   90.00
_cell.angle_gamma   90.00
#
_symmetry.space_group_name_H-M   'P 1'
#
loop_
_entity.id
_entity.type
_entity.pdbx_description
1 polymer ?
#
loop_
_entity_poly.entity_id
_entity_poly.type
_entity_poly.pdbx_seq_one_letter_code
_entity_poly.pdbx_strand_id
1 'polypeptide(L)'
;MIKPIENQRKGLAYLKSTSSADASKSSETSTNHHREHPTAKAPASSQPIPGPASKNNHQAYPAQRVENIKSAITFLTSTDGANAERIGVLGICDSGGYVCNAAQTNVRIKSFATIVAVCTGVMAREGLPKGTSNLEVLKGQLAAAAQDRNGEAKGKKPTTVTMIPDKLEDAPADMPSAFRDLLSYYRTPRRNHPRAPNIALPRS
;
A
#
# COMPACT_ATOMS: atom_id res chain seq x y z
N MET A 1 -41.94 22.52 27.31
CA MET A 1 -41.23 21.29 27.74
C MET A 1 -40.55 20.71 26.49
N ILE A 2 -39.29 21.06 26.25
CA ILE A 2 -38.54 20.69 25.04
C ILE A 2 -37.74 19.43 25.38
N LYS A 3 -37.99 18.31 24.68
CA LYS A 3 -37.21 17.08 24.84
C LYS A 3 -35.81 17.26 24.21
N PRO A 4 -34.71 16.77 24.82
CA PRO A 4 -33.40 16.86 24.20
C PRO A 4 -33.26 15.87 23.04
N ILE A 5 -32.62 16.32 21.97
CA ILE A 5 -32.20 15.51 20.82
C ILE A 5 -31.03 14.62 21.26
N GLU A 6 -31.21 13.31 21.13
CA GLU A 6 -30.24 12.30 21.49
C GLU A 6 -29.04 12.32 20.53
N ASN A 7 -27.85 12.44 21.10
CA ASN A 7 -26.59 12.71 20.43
C ASN A 7 -26.05 11.44 19.73
N GLN A 8 -26.46 11.18 18.49
CA GLN A 8 -25.86 10.11 17.67
C GLN A 8 -24.45 10.49 17.20
N ARG A 9 -23.42 10.18 18.01
CA ARG A 9 -22.02 10.21 17.57
C ARG A 9 -21.74 9.04 16.62
N LYS A 10 -22.01 9.19 15.33
CA LYS A 10 -21.51 8.28 14.28
C LYS A 10 -20.06 8.63 13.94
N GLY A 11 -19.14 7.72 14.25
CA GLY A 11 -17.68 7.88 14.10
C GLY A 11 -17.20 8.03 12.65
N LEU A 12 -15.98 8.54 12.49
CA LEU A 12 -15.24 8.53 11.21
C LEU A 12 -14.65 7.13 10.99
N ALA A 13 -14.77 6.59 9.78
CA ALA A 13 -14.11 5.35 9.39
C ALA A 13 -13.11 5.65 8.27
N TYR A 14 -11.90 5.15 8.42
CA TYR A 14 -10.80 5.49 7.53
C TYR A 14 -9.91 4.26 7.29
N LEU A 15 -9.57 3.98 6.01
CA LEU A 15 -8.84 2.78 5.57
C LEU A 15 -7.38 3.08 5.26
N LYS A 16 -6.49 2.82 6.22
CA LYS A 16 -5.03 2.93 6.02
C LYS A 16 -4.55 1.79 5.11
N SER A 17 -4.37 2.08 3.82
CA SER A 17 -3.69 1.14 2.94
C SER A 17 -2.17 1.29 3.12
N THR A 18 -1.55 0.27 3.71
CA THR A 18 -0.09 0.10 3.73
C THR A 18 0.23 -1.13 2.91
N SER A 19 1.31 -1.09 2.11
CA SER A 19 1.99 -2.32 1.74
C SER A 19 2.47 -2.99 3.04
N SER A 20 1.77 -4.05 3.45
CA SER A 20 2.07 -4.98 4.54
C SER A 20 2.82 -4.43 5.77
N ALA A 21 2.07 -3.87 6.74
CA ALA A 21 2.37 -3.99 8.17
C ALA A 21 1.15 -3.50 8.96
N ASP A 22 0.46 -4.38 9.71
CA ASP A 22 -0.58 -3.93 10.65
C ASP A 22 -0.30 -4.36 12.10
N ALA A 23 -0.82 -3.55 13.00
CA ALA A 23 -0.37 -3.24 14.35
C ALA A 23 -0.92 -4.17 15.45
N SER A 24 -0.10 -4.39 16.49
CA SER A 24 -0.41 -4.55 17.94
C SER A 24 0.91 -5.00 18.63
N LYS A 25 1.43 -4.51 19.78
CA LYS A 25 1.01 -3.70 20.95
C LYS A 25 2.18 -2.78 21.44
N SER A 26 1.81 -1.71 22.16
CA SER A 26 2.48 -0.72 23.08
C SER A 26 3.98 -0.86 23.47
N SER A 27 4.76 0.21 23.73
CA SER A 27 4.50 1.33 24.68
C SER A 27 5.25 2.66 24.37
N GLU A 28 4.55 3.80 24.60
CA GLU A 28 4.95 5.14 25.14
C GLU A 28 6.24 5.86 24.65
N THR A 29 6.35 7.18 24.46
CA THR A 29 5.55 8.39 24.74
C THR A 29 5.94 9.48 23.72
N SER A 30 4.97 10.17 23.10
CA SER A 30 5.16 11.54 22.59
C SER A 30 3.80 12.20 22.41
N THR A 31 3.62 13.35 23.06
CA THR A 31 2.38 14.12 23.13
C THR A 31 1.96 14.62 21.74
N ASN A 32 0.92 14.04 21.16
CA ASN A 32 0.27 14.54 19.95
C ASN A 32 -1.02 15.25 20.31
N HIS A 33 -1.13 16.54 19.97
CA HIS A 33 -2.35 17.33 20.04
C HIS A 33 -3.35 16.91 18.93
N HIS A 34 -3.90 15.70 19.04
CA HIS A 34 -5.08 15.29 18.28
C HIS A 34 -6.21 14.94 19.24
N ARG A 35 -7.29 15.74 19.16
CA ARG A 35 -8.51 15.52 19.92
C ARG A 35 -9.13 14.20 19.46
N GLU A 36 -9.21 13.22 20.36
CA GLU A 36 -9.70 11.88 20.01
C GLU A 36 -11.20 11.90 19.67
N HIS A 37 -11.52 11.47 18.45
CA HIS A 37 -12.86 11.06 18.06
C HIS A 37 -12.91 9.53 17.97
N PRO A 38 -13.99 8.87 18.41
CA PRO A 38 -14.12 7.42 18.28
C PRO A 38 -14.11 7.03 16.80
N THR A 39 -13.16 6.18 16.41
CA THR A 39 -12.93 5.73 15.02
C THR A 39 -13.04 4.20 14.93
N ALA A 40 -13.77 3.73 13.92
CA ALA A 40 -13.74 2.32 13.54
C ALA A 40 -12.53 2.09 12.63
N LYS A 41 -11.59 1.27 13.07
CA LYS A 41 -10.38 0.89 12.31
C LYS A 41 -10.57 -0.51 11.75
N ALA A 42 -10.69 -0.65 10.43
CA ALA A 42 -10.58 -1.96 9.80
C ALA A 42 -9.10 -2.38 9.76
N PRO A 43 -8.78 -3.65 10.06
CA PRO A 43 -7.43 -4.16 9.88
C PRO A 43 -7.05 -4.13 8.39
N ALA A 44 -5.81 -3.77 8.09
CA ALA A 44 -5.23 -3.88 6.75
C ALA A 44 -5.04 -5.34 6.31
N SER A 45 -5.37 -6.32 7.16
CA SER A 45 -5.57 -7.71 6.75
C SER A 45 -7.03 -7.90 6.30
N SER A 46 -7.29 -7.63 5.03
CA SER A 46 -8.41 -8.27 4.36
C SER A 46 -8.21 -9.79 4.48
N GLN A 47 -8.96 -10.45 5.36
CA GLN A 47 -9.24 -11.87 5.16
C GLN A 47 -9.77 -12.01 3.73
N PRO A 48 -9.31 -12.98 2.93
CA PRO A 48 -9.68 -13.05 1.52
C PRO A 48 -11.19 -13.28 1.39
N ILE A 49 -11.89 -12.31 0.79
CA ILE A 49 -13.21 -12.55 0.20
C ILE A 49 -12.99 -13.51 -0.98
N PRO A 50 -13.84 -14.53 -1.21
CA PRO A 50 -13.55 -15.64 -2.12
C PRO A 50 -13.62 -15.22 -3.60
N GLY A 51 -12.57 -14.52 -4.06
CA GLY A 51 -11.97 -14.70 -5.38
C GLY A 51 -10.68 -15.50 -5.21
N PRO A 52 -9.93 -15.85 -6.27
CA PRO A 52 -8.66 -16.53 -6.10
C PRO A 52 -7.75 -15.65 -5.24
N ALA A 53 -7.66 -15.97 -3.95
CA ALA A 53 -6.73 -15.37 -3.04
C ALA A 53 -5.37 -15.58 -3.70
N SER A 54 -4.76 -14.50 -4.19
CA SER A 54 -3.38 -14.54 -4.60
C SER A 54 -2.62 -15.07 -3.40
N LYS A 55 -2.18 -16.33 -3.45
CA LYS A 55 -1.11 -16.82 -2.57
C LYS A 55 -0.04 -15.72 -2.55
N ASN A 56 0.55 -15.48 -1.38
CA ASN A 56 1.62 -14.50 -1.19
C ASN A 56 2.78 -14.81 -2.16
N ASN A 57 2.68 -14.33 -3.39
CA ASN A 57 3.58 -14.62 -4.49
C ASN A 57 4.52 -13.44 -4.76
N HIS A 58 4.53 -12.45 -3.86
CA HIS A 58 5.34 -11.24 -3.95
C HIS A 58 5.05 -10.38 -5.17
N GLN A 59 3.90 -10.58 -5.82
CA GLN A 59 3.50 -9.80 -6.98
C GLN A 59 2.58 -8.63 -6.61
N ALA A 60 2.80 -7.49 -7.25
CA ALA A 60 1.84 -6.38 -7.23
C ALA A 60 1.13 -6.28 -8.58
N TYR A 61 -0.20 -6.26 -8.58
CA TYR A 61 -0.99 -5.96 -9.77
C TYR A 61 -1.73 -4.64 -9.53
N PRO A 62 -1.37 -3.53 -10.19
CA PRO A 62 -1.98 -2.22 -9.95
C PRO A 62 -3.51 -2.22 -10.00
N ALA A 63 -4.11 -2.86 -11.02
CA ALA A 63 -5.56 -2.97 -11.14
C ALA A 63 -6.19 -3.74 -9.97
N GLN A 64 -5.58 -4.86 -9.55
CA GLN A 64 -6.05 -5.62 -8.38
C GLN A 64 -5.94 -4.79 -7.10
N ARG A 65 -4.90 -3.97 -6.93
CA ARG A 65 -4.75 -3.09 -5.76
C ARG A 65 -5.86 -2.04 -5.70
N VAL A 66 -6.25 -1.49 -6.84
CA VAL A 66 -7.39 -0.56 -6.95
C VAL A 66 -8.69 -1.28 -6.58
N GLU A 67 -8.94 -2.47 -7.12
CA GLU A 67 -10.14 -3.23 -6.80
C GLU A 67 -10.18 -3.64 -5.32
N ASN A 68 -9.05 -4.03 -4.73
CA ASN A 68 -8.97 -4.32 -3.30
C ASN A 68 -9.39 -3.12 -2.43
N ILE A 69 -9.04 -1.89 -2.82
CA ILE A 69 -9.50 -0.68 -2.14
C ILE A 69 -11.03 -0.57 -2.24
N LYS A 70 -11.60 -0.79 -3.43
CA LYS A 70 -13.06 -0.76 -3.63
C LYS A 70 -13.79 -1.85 -2.84
N SER A 71 -13.23 -3.06 -2.77
CA SER A 71 -13.75 -4.17 -1.97
C SER A 71 -13.68 -3.87 -0.47
N ALA A 72 -12.57 -3.28 0.01
CA ALA A 72 -12.44 -2.87 1.40
C ALA A 72 -13.49 -1.81 1.79
N ILE A 73 -13.80 -0.89 0.88
CA ILE A 73 -14.90 0.07 1.06
C ILE A 73 -16.25 -0.66 1.14
N THR A 74 -16.52 -1.64 0.27
CA THR A 74 -17.74 -2.46 0.36
C THR A 74 -17.86 -3.17 1.71
N PHE A 75 -16.77 -3.77 2.20
CA PHE A 75 -16.74 -4.41 3.51
C PHE A 75 -17.00 -3.40 4.65
N LEU A 76 -16.38 -2.22 4.60
CA LEU A 76 -16.65 -1.17 5.58
C LEU A 76 -18.12 -0.75 5.57
N THR A 77 -18.73 -0.59 4.39
CA THR A 77 -20.14 -0.18 4.31
C THR A 77 -21.11 -1.18 4.92
N SER A 78 -20.73 -2.46 5.03
CA SER A 78 -21.54 -3.50 5.67
C SER A 78 -21.16 -3.77 7.13
N THR A 79 -20.19 -3.03 7.69
CA THR A 79 -19.73 -3.23 9.07
C THR A 79 -20.51 -2.35 10.04
N ASP A 80 -21.05 -2.96 11.10
CA ASP A 80 -21.74 -2.22 12.16
C ASP A 80 -20.87 -1.10 12.75
N GLY A 81 -21.44 0.09 12.88
CA GLY A 81 -20.74 1.27 13.38
C GLY A 81 -19.98 2.09 12.34
N ALA A 82 -19.82 1.59 11.10
CA ALA A 82 -19.30 2.40 10.00
C ALA A 82 -20.39 3.33 9.43
N ASN A 83 -20.00 4.57 9.10
CA ASN A 83 -20.88 5.48 8.37
C ASN A 83 -20.47 5.53 6.89
N ALA A 84 -21.31 4.97 6.02
CA ALA A 84 -21.07 4.93 4.57
C ALA A 84 -20.86 6.33 3.94
N GLU A 85 -21.45 7.38 4.53
CA GLU A 85 -21.29 8.76 4.09
C GLU A 85 -20.03 9.45 4.61
N ARG A 86 -19.16 8.73 5.33
CA ARG A 86 -17.93 9.28 5.94
C ARG A 86 -16.71 8.39 5.74
N ILE A 87 -16.61 7.75 4.57
CA ILE A 87 -15.48 6.87 4.22
C ILE A 87 -14.37 7.68 3.53
N GLY A 88 -13.15 7.59 4.07
CA GLY A 88 -11.93 8.15 3.45
C GLY A 88 -10.79 7.15 3.28
N VAL A 89 -9.85 7.44 2.38
CA VAL A 89 -8.69 6.58 2.03
C VAL A 89 -7.34 7.34 2.05
N LEU A 90 -6.24 6.65 2.38
CA LEU A 90 -4.87 7.21 2.49
C LEU A 90 -3.99 6.24 1.76
N GLY A 91 -3.22 6.81 0.84
CA GLY A 91 -2.16 6.09 0.17
C GLY A 91 -0.81 6.56 0.71
N ILE A 92 0.03 5.61 1.06
CA ILE A 92 1.44 5.82 1.40
C ILE A 92 2.29 5.16 0.30
N CYS A 93 3.27 5.88 -0.25
CA CYS A 93 4.12 5.37 -1.34
C CYS A 93 3.27 4.97 -2.57
N ASP A 94 3.48 3.78 -3.15
CA ASP A 94 2.75 3.26 -4.31
C ASP A 94 1.23 3.24 -4.13
N SER A 95 0.77 3.03 -2.89
CA SER A 95 -0.67 3.07 -2.61
C SER A 95 -1.26 4.47 -2.77
N GLY A 96 -0.44 5.53 -2.77
CA GLY A 96 -0.82 6.88 -3.19
C GLY A 96 -1.39 6.89 -4.62
N GLY A 97 -0.71 6.25 -5.57
CA GLY A 97 -1.21 6.11 -6.93
C GLY A 97 -2.50 5.31 -6.99
N TYR A 98 -2.59 4.22 -6.21
CA TYR A 98 -3.78 3.35 -6.21
C TYR A 98 -5.02 4.03 -5.60
N VAL A 99 -4.89 4.76 -4.49
CA VAL A 99 -6.02 5.48 -3.90
C VAL A 99 -6.49 6.62 -4.79
N CYS A 100 -5.56 7.33 -5.44
CA CYS A 100 -5.92 8.36 -6.42
C CYS A 100 -6.66 7.77 -7.63
N ASN A 101 -6.29 6.57 -8.08
CA ASN A 101 -7.01 5.87 -9.15
C ASN A 101 -8.41 5.40 -8.68
N ALA A 102 -8.50 4.80 -7.49
CA ALA A 102 -9.78 4.35 -6.93
C ALA A 102 -10.76 5.52 -6.72
N ALA A 103 -10.27 6.66 -6.23
CA ALA A 103 -11.08 7.85 -5.98
C ALA A 103 -11.73 8.42 -7.26
N GLN A 104 -11.12 8.23 -8.43
CA GLN A 104 -11.69 8.67 -9.71
C GLN A 104 -12.96 7.90 -10.11
N THR A 105 -13.10 6.65 -9.66
CA THR A 105 -14.17 5.75 -10.14
C THR A 105 -15.10 5.24 -9.03
N ASN A 106 -14.76 5.44 -7.76
CA ASN A 106 -15.57 4.97 -6.63
C ASN A 106 -16.10 6.16 -5.81
N VAL A 107 -17.31 6.60 -6.14
CA VAL A 107 -18.01 7.74 -5.53
C VAL A 107 -18.34 7.60 -4.03
N ARG A 108 -18.11 6.41 -3.46
CA ARG A 108 -18.23 6.16 -2.01
C ARG A 108 -17.06 6.75 -1.23
N ILE A 109 -15.93 7.05 -1.90
CA ILE A 109 -14.78 7.72 -1.29
C ILE A 109 -15.13 9.21 -1.16
N LYS A 110 -15.29 9.68 0.08
CA LYS A 110 -15.67 11.07 0.36
C LYS A 110 -14.47 11.99 0.55
N SER A 111 -13.35 11.42 0.96
CA SER A 111 -12.07 12.12 1.08
C SER A 111 -10.91 11.17 0.84
N PHE A 112 -9.80 11.70 0.34
CA PHE A 112 -8.55 10.96 0.28
C PHE A 112 -7.36 11.85 0.64
N ALA A 113 -6.30 11.22 1.11
CA ALA A 113 -5.02 11.86 1.36
C ALA A 113 -3.89 10.96 0.85
N THR A 114 -2.70 11.52 0.65
CA THR A 114 -1.52 10.72 0.36
C THR A 114 -0.30 11.24 1.11
N ILE A 115 0.63 10.34 1.40
CA ILE A 115 1.94 10.65 1.98
C ILE A 115 2.97 10.01 1.07
N VAL A 116 3.89 10.82 0.54
CA VAL A 116 4.95 10.39 -0.40
C VAL A 116 4.41 9.52 -1.55
N ALA A 117 3.33 9.97 -2.20
CA ALA A 117 2.65 9.18 -3.23
C ALA A 117 3.57 8.84 -4.42
N VAL A 118 3.52 7.59 -4.85
CA VAL A 118 4.18 7.11 -6.07
C VAL A 118 3.13 6.65 -7.06
N CYS A 119 3.26 7.12 -8.30
CA CYS A 119 2.52 6.57 -9.43
C CYS A 119 3.39 5.51 -10.11
N THR A 120 3.09 4.24 -9.86
CA THR A 120 3.86 3.09 -10.37
C THR A 120 3.99 3.07 -11.90
N GLY A 121 2.97 3.53 -12.62
CA GLY A 121 3.03 3.66 -14.08
C GLY A 121 4.03 4.74 -14.54
N VAL A 122 4.11 5.87 -13.83
CA VAL A 122 5.13 6.90 -14.11
C VAL A 122 6.51 6.39 -13.73
N MET A 123 6.65 5.75 -12.57
CA MET A 123 7.91 5.12 -12.14
C MET A 123 8.43 4.11 -13.17
N ALA A 124 7.57 3.28 -13.75
CA ALA A 124 7.98 2.34 -14.80
C ALA A 124 8.50 3.05 -16.07
N ARG A 125 7.81 4.11 -16.51
CA ARG A 125 8.15 4.82 -17.75
C ARG A 125 9.31 5.80 -17.62
N GLU A 126 9.40 6.49 -16.49
CA GLU A 126 10.32 7.63 -16.29
C GLU A 126 11.35 7.37 -15.19
N GLY A 127 11.16 6.35 -14.35
CA GLY A 127 12.06 6.03 -13.25
C GLY A 127 11.74 6.77 -11.96
N LEU A 128 12.42 6.37 -10.89
CA LEU A 128 12.42 7.03 -9.59
C LEU A 128 13.87 7.07 -9.06
N PRO A 129 14.55 8.23 -9.04
CA PRO A 129 14.08 9.56 -9.45
C PRO A 129 13.75 9.66 -10.94
N LYS A 130 12.97 10.66 -11.34
CA LYS A 130 12.60 10.89 -12.73
C LYS A 130 13.85 11.03 -13.62
N GLY A 131 13.84 10.35 -14.76
CA GLY A 131 14.96 10.28 -15.71
C GLY A 131 15.80 9.02 -15.59
N THR A 132 15.58 8.16 -14.58
CA THR A 132 16.32 6.89 -14.43
C THR A 132 15.74 5.73 -15.23
N SER A 133 14.60 5.92 -15.88
CA SER A 133 14.03 4.99 -16.86
C SER A 133 13.75 5.70 -18.18
N ASN A 134 13.60 4.91 -19.23
CA ASN A 134 13.23 5.37 -20.57
C ASN A 134 12.51 4.24 -21.31
N LEU A 135 12.13 4.49 -22.56
CA LEU A 135 11.37 3.53 -23.37
C LEU A 135 12.11 2.20 -23.58
N GLU A 136 13.43 2.23 -23.76
CA GLU A 136 14.22 1.01 -23.97
C GLU A 136 14.32 0.17 -22.69
N VAL A 137 14.52 0.84 -21.54
CA VAL A 137 14.45 0.17 -20.22
C VAL A 137 13.09 -0.47 -20.00
N LEU A 138 12.00 0.26 -20.29
CA LEU A 138 10.64 -0.26 -20.15
C LEU A 138 10.38 -1.47 -21.06
N LYS A 139 10.80 -1.41 -22.33
CA LYS A 139 10.69 -2.54 -23.26
C LYS A 139 11.45 -3.76 -22.74
N GLY A 140 12.66 -3.55 -22.21
CA GLY A 140 13.46 -4.60 -21.57
C GLY A 140 12.74 -5.24 -20.37
N GLN A 141 12.18 -4.43 -19.48
CA GLN A 141 11.38 -4.90 -18.35
C GLN A 141 10.15 -5.71 -18.79
N LEU A 142 9.43 -5.24 -19.81
CA LEU A 142 8.26 -5.94 -20.36
C LEU A 142 8.66 -7.29 -21.01
N ALA A 143 9.76 -7.32 -21.76
CA ALA A 143 10.29 -8.54 -22.36
C ALA A 143 10.73 -9.55 -21.28
N ALA A 144 11.43 -9.09 -20.24
CA ALA A 144 11.81 -9.92 -19.10
C ALA A 144 10.58 -10.47 -18.36
N ALA A 145 9.55 -9.64 -18.15
CA ALA A 145 8.29 -10.08 -17.55
C ALA A 145 7.55 -11.13 -18.41
N ALA A 146 7.60 -11.01 -19.74
CA ALA A 146 7.04 -12.02 -20.65
C ALA A 146 7.81 -13.34 -20.56
N GLN A 147 9.14 -13.28 -20.54
CA GLN A 147 10.00 -14.46 -20.37
C GLN A 147 9.76 -15.17 -19.04
N ASP A 148 9.64 -14.43 -17.94
CA ASP A 148 9.35 -14.98 -16.61
C ASP A 148 8.01 -15.74 -16.60
N ARG A 149 6.93 -15.13 -17.12
CA ARG A 149 5.62 -15.79 -17.23
C ARG A 149 5.65 -17.05 -18.11
N ASN A 150 6.36 -17.00 -19.24
CA ASN A 150 6.53 -18.16 -20.11
C ASN A 150 7.35 -19.28 -19.45
N GLY A 151 8.33 -18.91 -18.61
CA GLY A 151 9.08 -19.84 -17.80
C GLY A 151 8.20 -20.53 -16.76
N GLU A 152 7.37 -19.76 -16.06
CA GLU A 152 6.45 -20.27 -15.04
C GLU A 152 5.43 -21.25 -15.62
N ALA A 153 4.88 -20.95 -16.80
CA ALA A 153 4.00 -21.88 -17.53
C ALA A 153 4.68 -23.22 -17.90
N LYS A 154 6.02 -23.23 -17.99
CA LYS A 154 6.84 -24.43 -18.23
C LYS A 154 7.36 -25.08 -16.94
N GLY A 155 6.83 -24.68 -15.78
CA GLY A 155 7.19 -25.23 -14.48
C GLY A 155 8.41 -24.59 -13.81
N LYS A 156 8.99 -23.51 -14.37
CA LYS A 156 10.03 -22.75 -13.67
C LYS A 156 9.43 -22.00 -12.48
N LYS A 157 10.19 -21.88 -11.40
CA LYS A 157 9.78 -21.03 -10.27
C LYS A 157 10.07 -19.56 -10.60
N PRO A 158 9.17 -18.63 -10.26
CA PRO A 158 9.41 -17.21 -10.49
C PRO A 158 10.56 -16.71 -9.61
N THR A 159 11.42 -15.88 -10.19
CA THR A 159 12.55 -15.28 -9.46
C THR A 159 12.05 -14.08 -8.65
N THR A 160 12.54 -13.95 -7.41
CA THR A 160 12.31 -12.76 -6.58
C THR A 160 13.54 -11.87 -6.58
N VAL A 161 13.33 -10.57 -6.39
CA VAL A 161 14.38 -9.57 -6.22
C VAL A 161 14.17 -8.82 -4.91
N THR A 162 15.27 -8.38 -4.31
CA THR A 162 15.25 -7.48 -3.17
C THR A 162 14.97 -6.05 -3.63
N MET A 163 14.03 -5.36 -2.99
CA MET A 163 13.60 -4.02 -3.41
C MET A 163 14.62 -2.94 -3.05
N ILE A 164 15.28 -3.10 -1.90
CA ILE A 164 16.42 -2.33 -1.44
C ILE A 164 17.48 -3.30 -0.92
N PRO A 165 18.76 -2.89 -0.78
CA PRO A 165 19.76 -3.71 -0.11
C PRO A 165 19.30 -4.17 1.27
N ASP A 166 19.74 -5.35 1.70
CA ASP A 166 19.34 -5.88 3.00
C ASP A 166 20.08 -5.22 4.16
N LYS A 167 21.29 -4.72 3.92
CA LYS A 167 22.13 -4.04 4.91
C LYS A 167 22.59 -2.68 4.38
N LEU A 168 22.97 -1.79 5.30
CA LEU A 168 23.34 -0.42 4.97
C LEU A 168 24.70 -0.36 4.25
N GLU A 169 25.61 -1.24 4.65
CA GLU A 169 26.94 -1.43 4.06
C GLU A 169 26.91 -1.92 2.61
N ASP A 170 25.82 -2.56 2.19
CA ASP A 170 25.62 -3.04 0.82
C ASP A 170 25.04 -1.95 -0.10
N ALA A 171 24.79 -0.74 0.43
CA ALA A 171 24.25 0.36 -0.35
C ALA A 171 25.28 0.94 -1.33
N PRO A 172 24.94 1.06 -2.62
CA PRO A 172 25.82 1.74 -3.58
C PRO A 172 26.15 3.18 -3.17
N ALA A 173 27.37 3.62 -3.52
CA ALA A 173 27.85 4.97 -3.24
C ALA A 173 27.02 6.07 -3.92
N ASP A 174 26.33 5.75 -5.01
CA ASP A 174 25.44 6.62 -5.78
C ASP A 174 23.95 6.43 -5.46
N MET A 175 23.61 5.59 -4.47
CA MET A 175 22.21 5.41 -4.05
C MET A 175 21.58 6.75 -3.65
N PRO A 176 20.39 7.12 -4.19
CA PRO A 176 19.75 8.37 -3.84
C PRO A 176 19.42 8.44 -2.34
N SER A 177 19.53 9.63 -1.75
CA SER A 177 19.33 9.84 -0.30
C SER A 177 17.99 9.31 0.21
N ALA A 178 16.90 9.50 -0.55
CA ALA A 178 15.59 8.98 -0.19
C ALA A 178 15.57 7.43 -0.04
N PHE A 179 16.32 6.71 -0.87
CA PHE A 179 16.44 5.25 -0.74
C PHE A 179 17.37 4.85 0.41
N ARG A 180 18.39 5.66 0.73
CA ARG A 180 19.20 5.46 1.94
C ARG A 180 18.38 5.68 3.22
N ASP A 181 17.48 6.65 3.22
CA ASP A 181 16.54 6.86 4.34
C ASP A 181 15.56 5.69 4.46
N LEU A 182 15.07 5.16 3.33
CA LEU A 182 14.23 3.98 3.30
C LEU A 182 14.97 2.76 3.89
N LEU A 183 16.21 2.57 3.48
CA LEU A 183 17.10 1.51 3.95
C LEU A 183 17.35 1.61 5.46
N SER A 184 17.76 2.78 5.94
CA SER A 184 18.02 3.02 7.37
C SER A 184 16.75 2.87 8.22
N TYR A 185 15.58 3.21 7.68
CA TYR A 185 14.32 3.08 8.39
C TYR A 185 13.83 1.62 8.46
N TYR A 186 13.76 0.92 7.33
CA TYR A 186 13.11 -0.40 7.23
C TYR A 186 14.03 -1.59 7.48
N ARG A 187 15.36 -1.43 7.32
CA ARG A 187 16.30 -2.55 7.45
C ARG A 187 17.11 -2.52 8.75
N THR A 188 16.85 -1.56 9.63
CA THR A 188 17.40 -1.52 11.00
C THR A 188 16.36 -1.93 12.04
N PRO A 189 16.76 -2.21 13.31
CA PRO A 189 15.82 -2.52 14.39
C PRO A 189 14.75 -1.44 14.62
N ARG A 190 14.93 -0.21 14.12
CA ARG A 190 13.96 0.87 14.23
C ARG A 190 12.57 0.45 13.72
N ARG A 191 12.49 -0.16 12.53
CA ARG A 191 11.21 -0.57 11.89
C ARG A 191 11.29 -1.83 11.01
N ASN A 192 12.30 -2.67 11.19
CA ASN A 192 12.29 -4.00 10.59
C ASN A 192 11.10 -4.82 11.13
N HIS A 193 10.42 -5.56 10.26
CA HIS A 193 9.29 -6.40 10.65
C HIS A 193 9.29 -7.71 9.83
N PRO A 194 9.08 -8.90 10.44
CA PRO A 194 9.15 -10.19 9.73
C PRO A 194 8.19 -10.34 8.53
N ARG A 195 7.04 -9.67 8.58
CA ARG A 195 6.06 -9.59 7.46
C ARG A 195 6.41 -8.60 6.35
N ALA A 196 7.54 -7.91 6.43
CA ALA A 196 8.06 -7.01 5.40
C ALA A 196 9.36 -7.61 4.82
N PRO A 197 9.25 -8.66 3.98
CA PRO A 197 10.39 -9.49 3.59
C PRO A 197 11.34 -8.80 2.59
N ASN A 198 11.04 -7.57 2.16
CA ASN A 198 11.87 -6.81 1.22
C ASN A 198 12.02 -7.47 -0.18
N ILE A 199 11.08 -8.33 -0.58
CA ILE A 199 11.13 -9.04 -1.86
C ILE A 199 9.90 -8.78 -2.73
N ALA A 200 10.11 -8.74 -4.05
CA ALA A 200 9.07 -8.65 -5.06
C ALA A 200 9.38 -9.54 -6.27
N LEU A 201 8.36 -9.84 -7.09
CA LEU A 201 8.60 -10.33 -8.44
C LEU A 201 9.00 -9.17 -9.36
N PRO A 202 10.06 -9.30 -10.19
CA PRO A 202 10.47 -8.29 -11.16
C PRO A 202 9.37 -7.88 -12.15
N ARG A 203 8.38 -8.74 -12.36
CA ARG A 203 7.24 -8.54 -13.27
C ARG A 203 6.00 -7.90 -12.61
N SER A 204 6.18 -7.25 -11.46
CA SER A 204 5.14 -6.52 -10.71
C SER A 204 4.86 -5.15 -11.29
#